data_AF-A0A1H2LCT0-F1
#
_entry.id   AF-A0A1H2LCT0-F1
#
_cell.length_a   1.000
_cell.length_b   1.000
_cell.length_c   1.000
_cell.angle_alpha   90.00
_cell.angle_beta   90.00
_cell.angle_gamma   90.00
#
_symmetry.space_group_name_H-M   'P 1'
#
loop_
_entity.id
_entity.type
_entity.pdbx_description
1 polymer ?
#
loop_
_entity_poly.entity_id
_entity_poly.type
_entity_poly.pdbx_seq_one_letter_code
_entity_poly.pdbx_strand_id
1 'polypeptide(L)'
;MSTQENPRVEYRKRVQQRQTVIFGSISAAMAFLLIFGTLIWVGVIPAPINPSFSKKAEPVFVVPCPSDKIQARDLSTLTARVYNSTSVSGQAGAVGQDLATLGVTITETSNWGGKPLSESTRIITGKIGIDAAYTLRAYFPGATIHFDETNNSEILDVVIGKAFKGTNIGPSDEEKTSALEPIEGCQSVK
;
A
#
# COMPACT_ATOMS: atom_id res chain seq x y z
N MET A 1 -50.89 -31.30 67.48
CA MET A 1 -49.56 -30.67 67.32
C MET A 1 -49.39 -30.34 65.84
N SER A 2 -50.00 -29.24 65.39
CA SER A 2 -49.93 -28.79 63.99
C SER A 2 -48.72 -27.88 63.84
N THR A 3 -47.68 -28.35 63.17
CA THR A 3 -46.56 -27.53 62.73
C THR A 3 -47.09 -26.55 61.68
N GLN A 4 -47.25 -25.27 62.06
CA GLN A 4 -47.48 -24.21 61.09
C GLN A 4 -46.25 -24.08 60.19
N GLU A 5 -46.40 -24.44 58.93
CA GLU A 5 -45.35 -24.29 57.92
C GLU A 5 -45.10 -22.79 57.68
N ASN A 6 -43.85 -22.37 57.84
CA ASN A 6 -43.47 -20.96 57.94
C ASN A 6 -43.51 -20.31 56.53
N PRO A 7 -44.40 -19.33 56.24
CA PRO A 7 -44.64 -18.83 54.87
C PRO A 7 -43.41 -18.18 54.20
N ARG A 8 -42.44 -17.76 55.01
CA ARG A 8 -41.14 -17.24 54.54
C ARG A 8 -40.26 -18.31 53.90
N VAL A 9 -40.39 -19.58 54.33
CA VAL A 9 -39.62 -20.71 53.80
C VAL A 9 -40.13 -21.11 52.42
N GLU A 10 -41.45 -21.12 52.21
CA GLU A 10 -42.03 -21.34 50.88
C GLU A 10 -41.69 -20.22 49.89
N TYR A 11 -41.72 -18.97 50.33
CA TYR A 11 -41.31 -17.84 49.50
C TYR A 11 -39.85 -17.95 49.05
N ARG A 12 -38.93 -18.29 49.99
CA ARG A 12 -37.50 -18.50 49.68
C ARG A 12 -37.29 -19.64 48.69
N LYS A 13 -37.99 -20.77 48.85
CA LYS A 13 -37.92 -21.91 47.92
C LYS A 13 -38.34 -21.51 46.50
N ARG A 14 -39.44 -20.76 46.34
CA ARG A 14 -39.91 -20.28 45.02
C ARG A 14 -38.92 -19.31 44.36
N VAL A 15 -38.29 -18.42 45.14
CA VAL A 15 -37.28 -17.48 44.64
C VAL A 15 -35.99 -18.21 44.24
N GLN A 16 -35.51 -19.13 45.07
CA GLN A 16 -34.31 -19.94 44.80
C GLN A 16 -34.49 -20.83 43.56
N GLN A 17 -35.66 -21.48 43.41
CA GLN A 17 -35.96 -22.29 42.22
C GLN A 17 -35.91 -21.46 40.93
N ARG A 18 -36.46 -20.24 40.93
CA ARG A 18 -36.39 -19.34 39.77
C ARG A 18 -34.95 -18.90 39.47
N GLN A 19 -34.19 -18.56 40.50
CA GLN A 19 -32.79 -18.17 40.34
C GLN A 19 -31.94 -19.32 39.77
N THR A 20 -32.08 -20.54 40.28
CA THR A 20 -31.31 -21.69 39.79
C THR A 20 -31.66 -22.03 38.34
N VAL A 21 -32.93 -21.90 37.94
CA VAL A 21 -33.33 -22.09 36.52
C VAL A 21 -32.71 -21.03 35.62
N ILE A 22 -32.67 -19.76 36.07
CA ILE A 22 -32.06 -18.66 35.31
C ILE A 22 -30.53 -18.84 35.21
N PHE A 23 -29.84 -19.12 36.32
CA PHE A 23 -28.41 -19.35 36.29
C PHE A 23 -28.04 -20.60 35.49
N GLY A 24 -28.87 -21.65 35.58
CA GLY A 24 -28.71 -22.86 34.78
C GLY A 24 -28.87 -22.61 33.28
N SER A 25 -29.88 -21.84 32.86
CA SER A 25 -30.09 -21.53 31.44
C SER A 25 -29.00 -20.62 30.87
N ILE A 26 -28.55 -19.63 31.63
CA ILE A 26 -27.41 -18.77 31.23
C ILE A 26 -26.14 -19.60 31.10
N SER A 27 -25.85 -20.47 32.07
CA SER A 27 -24.66 -21.32 32.03
C SER A 27 -24.69 -22.29 30.85
N ALA A 28 -25.86 -22.88 30.54
CA ALA A 28 -26.04 -23.74 29.37
C ALA A 28 -25.84 -22.98 28.05
N ALA A 29 -26.39 -21.76 27.94
CA ALA A 29 -26.21 -20.92 26.76
C ALA A 29 -24.74 -20.52 26.56
N MET A 30 -24.02 -20.16 27.64
CA MET A 30 -22.60 -19.85 27.59
C MET A 30 -21.76 -21.06 27.16
N ALA A 31 -22.04 -22.24 27.71
CA ALA A 31 -21.34 -23.47 27.33
C ALA A 31 -21.56 -23.78 25.84
N PHE A 32 -22.78 -23.60 25.33
CA PHE A 32 -23.09 -23.77 23.92
C PHE A 32 -22.31 -22.80 23.02
N LEU A 33 -22.28 -21.51 23.36
CA LEU A 33 -21.52 -20.50 22.60
C LEU A 33 -20.02 -20.80 22.60
N LEU A 34 -19.48 -21.29 23.72
CA LEU A 34 -18.06 -21.64 23.84
C LEU A 34 -17.73 -22.83 22.93
N ILE A 35 -18.51 -23.92 22.98
CA ILE A 35 -18.33 -25.08 22.11
C ILE A 35 -18.44 -24.64 20.63
N PHE A 36 -19.47 -23.86 20.29
CA PHE A 36 -19.68 -23.38 18.93
C PHE A 36 -18.49 -22.53 18.43
N GLY A 37 -17.98 -21.62 19.26
CA GLY A 37 -16.80 -20.81 18.94
C GLY A 37 -15.54 -21.65 18.73
N THR A 38 -15.31 -22.67 19.58
CA THR A 38 -14.15 -23.56 19.42
C THR A 38 -14.21 -24.41 18.15
N LEU A 39 -15.40 -24.85 17.73
CA LEU A 39 -15.59 -25.60 16.49
C LEU A 39 -15.28 -24.76 15.25
N ILE A 40 -15.64 -23.47 15.28
CA ILE A 40 -15.28 -22.51 14.22
C ILE A 40 -13.77 -22.28 14.23
N TRP A 41 -13.16 -22.10 15.40
CA TRP A 41 -11.71 -21.89 15.54
C TRP A 41 -10.87 -23.05 14.99
N VAL A 42 -11.25 -24.29 15.32
CA VAL A 42 -10.57 -25.51 14.82
C VAL A 42 -10.85 -25.75 13.33
N GLY A 43 -11.81 -25.03 12.73
CA GLY A 43 -12.15 -25.14 11.32
C GLY A 43 -13.02 -26.34 10.98
N VAL A 44 -13.71 -26.93 11.98
CA VAL A 44 -14.65 -28.04 11.78
C VAL A 44 -15.93 -27.55 11.10
N ILE A 45 -16.35 -26.33 11.39
CA ILE A 45 -17.52 -25.67 10.79
C ILE A 45 -17.03 -24.37 10.11
N PRO A 46 -17.39 -24.11 8.84
CA PRO A 46 -17.05 -22.85 8.19
C PRO A 46 -17.71 -21.68 8.92
N ALA A 47 -16.97 -20.59 9.13
CA ALA A 47 -17.52 -19.39 9.73
C ALA A 47 -18.70 -18.85 8.89
N PRO A 48 -19.84 -18.50 9.51
CA PRO A 48 -21.03 -18.04 8.79
C PRO A 48 -20.84 -16.67 8.12
N ILE A 49 -19.80 -15.91 8.49
CA ILE A 49 -19.49 -14.60 7.93
C ILE A 49 -17.99 -14.54 7.69
N ASN A 50 -17.59 -14.54 6.42
CA ASN A 50 -16.22 -14.24 6.01
C ASN A 50 -16.24 -12.83 5.39
N PRO A 51 -16.08 -11.76 6.19
CA PRO A 51 -15.84 -10.45 5.61
C PRO A 51 -14.45 -10.49 4.99
N SER A 52 -14.37 -10.73 3.69
CA SER A 52 -13.12 -10.52 2.95
C SER A 52 -12.72 -9.07 3.15
N PHE A 53 -11.55 -8.85 3.77
CA PHE A 53 -10.96 -7.52 3.84
C PHE A 53 -10.89 -6.97 2.42
N SER A 54 -11.43 -5.77 2.22
CA SER A 54 -11.31 -5.05 0.96
C SER A 54 -9.84 -4.81 0.68
N LYS A 55 -9.21 -5.72 -0.06
CA LYS A 55 -7.90 -5.50 -0.64
C LYS A 55 -8.13 -4.48 -1.75
N LYS A 56 -7.73 -3.23 -1.52
CA LYS A 56 -7.64 -2.23 -2.60
C LYS A 56 -6.86 -2.92 -3.74
N ALA A 57 -7.47 -3.00 -4.92
CA ALA A 57 -6.81 -3.61 -6.07
C ALA A 57 -5.43 -2.97 -6.22
N GLU A 58 -4.39 -3.79 -6.27
CA GLU A 58 -3.05 -3.28 -6.51
C GLU A 58 -3.06 -2.62 -7.88
N PRO A 59 -2.65 -1.35 -8.00
CA PRO A 59 -2.58 -0.69 -9.29
C PRO A 59 -1.70 -1.52 -10.23
N VAL A 60 -2.29 -1.93 -11.36
CA VAL A 60 -1.57 -2.61 -12.42
C VAL A 60 -0.76 -1.54 -13.14
N PHE A 61 0.49 -1.41 -12.74
CA PHE A 61 1.39 -0.50 -13.42
C PHE A 61 1.97 -1.19 -14.65
N VAL A 62 1.84 -0.53 -15.80
CA VAL A 62 2.40 -1.00 -17.08
C VAL A 62 3.66 -0.21 -17.37
N VAL A 63 4.67 -0.81 -17.99
CA VAL A 63 5.85 -0.06 -18.45
C VAL A 63 5.48 0.62 -19.77
N PRO A 64 5.40 1.96 -19.85
CA PRO A 64 4.97 2.64 -21.07
C PRO A 64 6.09 2.61 -22.10
N CYS A 65 5.75 2.27 -23.35
CA CYS A 65 6.66 2.52 -24.47
C CYS A 65 6.70 4.01 -24.78
N PRO A 66 7.88 4.55 -25.09
CA PRO A 66 8.00 5.89 -25.60
C PRO A 66 7.44 5.97 -27.03
N SER A 67 7.05 7.16 -27.48
CA SER A 67 6.73 7.35 -28.91
C SER A 67 7.99 7.27 -29.76
N ASP A 68 7.86 6.93 -31.05
CA ASP A 68 9.00 6.81 -32.00
C ASP A 68 9.86 8.09 -32.12
N LYS A 69 9.40 9.22 -31.57
CA LYS A 69 10.10 10.51 -31.58
C LYS A 69 10.20 11.11 -30.18
N ILE A 70 10.68 10.34 -29.20
CA ILE A 70 10.97 10.92 -27.89
C ILE A 70 11.99 12.05 -28.05
N GLN A 71 11.64 13.19 -27.46
CA GLN A 71 12.57 14.31 -27.30
C GLN A 71 12.92 14.44 -25.83
N ALA A 72 14.22 14.54 -25.56
CA ALA A 72 14.68 14.88 -24.22
C ALA A 72 14.05 16.21 -23.79
N ARG A 73 13.42 16.22 -22.63
CA ARG A 73 12.87 17.43 -22.04
C ARG A 73 13.95 18.18 -21.28
N ASP A 74 13.83 19.50 -21.20
CA ASP A 74 14.71 20.28 -20.35
C ASP A 74 14.36 20.00 -18.87
N LEU A 75 15.38 19.67 -18.07
CA LEU A 75 15.24 19.41 -16.64
C LEU A 75 14.55 20.55 -15.89
N SER A 76 14.79 21.79 -16.31
CA SER A 76 14.18 22.99 -15.72
C SER A 76 12.64 23.03 -15.81
N THR A 77 12.09 22.32 -16.80
CA THR A 77 10.64 22.24 -17.03
C THR A 77 9.99 21.09 -16.30
N LEU A 78 10.79 20.17 -15.73
CA LEU A 78 10.29 18.98 -15.08
C LEU A 78 9.85 19.26 -13.65
N THR A 79 8.73 18.64 -13.26
CA THR A 79 8.23 18.68 -11.89
C THR A 79 8.14 17.27 -11.33
N ALA A 80 8.66 17.06 -10.12
CA ALA A 80 8.69 15.74 -9.50
C ALA A 80 8.31 15.77 -8.01
N ARG A 81 7.78 14.64 -7.53
CA ARG A 81 7.63 14.29 -6.11
C ARG A 81 8.55 13.12 -5.81
N VAL A 82 9.23 13.15 -4.68
CA VAL A 82 10.19 12.11 -4.30
C VAL A 82 9.68 11.34 -3.10
N TYR A 83 9.60 10.03 -3.24
CA TYR A 83 9.09 9.13 -2.22
C TYR A 83 10.15 8.12 -1.78
N ASN A 84 10.27 7.93 -0.46
CA ASN A 84 11.17 6.93 0.11
C ASN A 84 10.45 5.61 0.39
N SER A 85 10.84 4.53 -0.29
CA SER A 85 10.34 3.17 -0.05
C SER A 85 11.30 2.33 0.79
N THR A 86 12.41 2.90 1.26
CA THR A 86 13.45 2.21 2.04
C THR A 86 13.31 2.49 3.53
N SER A 87 14.17 1.85 4.33
CA SER A 87 14.31 2.12 5.77
C SER A 87 15.30 3.24 6.09
N VAL A 88 15.90 3.89 5.08
CA VAL A 88 16.92 4.93 5.28
C VAL A 88 16.24 6.29 5.43
N SER A 89 16.33 6.88 6.63
CA SER A 89 15.74 8.20 6.87
C SER A 89 16.41 9.30 6.05
N GLY A 90 15.62 10.26 5.56
CA GLY A 90 16.12 11.42 4.81
C GLY A 90 16.49 11.14 3.35
N GLN A 91 16.38 9.90 2.86
CA GLN A 91 16.80 9.55 1.50
C GLN A 91 16.02 10.29 0.40
N ALA A 92 14.70 10.44 0.57
CA ALA A 92 13.89 11.24 -0.37
C ALA A 92 14.28 12.72 -0.38
N GLY A 93 14.65 13.27 0.78
CA GLY A 93 15.14 14.65 0.87
C GLY A 93 16.48 14.84 0.16
N ALA A 94 17.42 13.90 0.36
CA ALA A 94 18.72 13.93 -0.31
C ALA A 94 18.58 13.85 -1.84
N VAL A 95 17.82 12.87 -2.34
CA VAL A 95 17.56 12.73 -3.78
C VAL A 95 16.78 13.93 -4.34
N GLY A 96 15.83 14.47 -3.58
CA GLY A 96 15.13 15.70 -3.95
C GLY A 96 16.08 16.88 -4.12
N GLN A 97 17.08 17.02 -3.25
CA GLN A 97 18.10 18.06 -3.35
C GLN A 97 19.02 17.86 -4.55
N ASP A 98 19.42 16.61 -4.85
CA ASP A 98 20.22 16.28 -6.03
C ASP A 98 19.47 16.69 -7.31
N LEU A 99 18.19 16.30 -7.40
CA LEU A 99 17.32 16.64 -8.54
C LEU A 99 17.08 18.15 -8.66
N ALA A 100 16.90 18.85 -7.54
CA ALA A 100 16.77 20.30 -7.54
C ALA A 100 18.05 21.00 -8.04
N THR A 101 19.22 20.44 -7.71
CA THR A 101 20.51 20.95 -8.21
C THR A 101 20.65 20.79 -9.73
N LEU A 102 20.03 19.75 -10.29
CA LEU A 102 19.92 19.52 -11.73
C LEU A 102 18.88 20.43 -12.42
N GLY A 103 18.10 21.19 -11.66
CA GLY A 103 17.07 22.11 -12.17
C GLY A 103 15.65 21.57 -12.12
N VAL A 104 15.42 20.34 -11.64
CA VAL A 104 14.07 19.78 -11.52
C VAL A 104 13.30 20.45 -10.38
N THR A 105 12.05 20.84 -10.63
CA THR A 105 11.20 21.43 -9.58
C THR A 105 10.63 20.32 -8.68
N ILE A 106 11.08 20.26 -7.43
CA ILE A 106 10.55 19.31 -6.44
C ILE A 106 9.36 19.91 -5.69
N THR A 107 8.19 19.30 -5.83
CA THR A 107 6.96 19.75 -5.15
C THR A 107 6.75 19.10 -3.79
N GLU A 108 7.21 17.86 -3.62
CA GLU A 108 7.03 17.11 -2.39
C GLU A 108 8.16 16.11 -2.17
N THR A 109 8.55 15.91 -0.90
CA THR A 109 9.36 14.76 -0.47
C THR A 109 8.66 14.07 0.69
N SER A 110 8.44 12.76 0.59
CA SER A 110 7.67 12.02 1.60
C SER A 110 8.06 10.53 1.65
N ASN A 111 7.42 9.76 2.53
CA ASN A 111 7.56 8.31 2.57
C ASN A 111 6.53 7.65 1.65
N TRP A 112 6.92 6.54 1.04
CA TRP A 112 6.05 5.76 0.16
C TRP A 112 4.96 5.06 0.98
N GLY A 113 3.70 5.33 0.66
CA GLY A 113 2.55 4.69 1.33
C GLY A 113 2.18 3.31 0.78
N GLY A 114 2.81 2.87 -0.31
CA GLY A 114 2.56 1.57 -0.94
C GLY A 114 3.49 0.46 -0.42
N LYS A 115 3.50 -0.67 -1.12
CA LYS A 115 4.42 -1.77 -0.80
C LYS A 115 5.89 -1.34 -0.98
N PRO A 116 6.80 -1.80 -0.11
CA PRO A 116 8.24 -1.55 -0.29
C PRO A 116 8.75 -2.06 -1.65
N LEU A 117 9.53 -1.23 -2.32
CA LEU A 117 10.09 -1.53 -3.64
C LEU A 117 11.45 -2.23 -3.50
N SER A 118 11.61 -3.35 -4.20
CA SER A 118 12.89 -4.07 -4.27
C SER A 118 13.84 -3.52 -5.33
N GLU A 119 13.33 -2.78 -6.31
CA GLU A 119 14.13 -2.19 -7.40
C GLU A 119 14.92 -0.95 -6.95
N SER A 120 15.70 -0.36 -7.87
CA SER A 120 16.53 0.82 -7.58
C SER A 120 15.67 2.06 -7.44
N THR A 121 14.95 2.42 -8.49
CA THR A 121 14.05 3.58 -8.53
C THR A 121 12.89 3.26 -9.44
N ARG A 122 11.67 3.64 -9.05
CA ARG A 122 10.49 3.59 -9.89
C ARG A 122 10.05 5.02 -10.19
N ILE A 123 9.95 5.36 -11.46
CA ILE A 123 9.39 6.62 -11.92
C ILE A 123 7.95 6.34 -12.37
N ILE A 124 6.98 6.84 -11.61
CA ILE A 124 5.56 6.72 -11.96
C ILE A 124 5.14 7.99 -12.71
N THR A 125 4.52 7.82 -13.86
CA THR A 125 4.09 8.92 -14.71
C THR A 125 2.66 8.73 -15.21
N GLY A 126 1.97 9.85 -15.38
CA GLY A 126 0.76 9.93 -16.20
C GLY A 126 1.08 10.00 -17.69
N LYS A 127 0.04 10.18 -18.50
CA LYS A 127 0.12 10.13 -19.98
C LYS A 127 0.99 11.24 -20.57
N ILE A 128 0.94 12.42 -19.94
CA ILE A 128 1.64 13.62 -20.41
C ILE A 128 3.14 13.56 -20.09
N GLY A 129 3.51 12.91 -18.98
CA GLY A 129 4.88 12.91 -18.46
C GLY A 129 5.79 11.79 -18.98
N ILE A 130 5.37 10.99 -19.98
CA ILE A 130 6.18 9.84 -20.45
C ILE A 130 7.57 10.29 -20.92
N ASP A 131 7.64 11.30 -21.79
CA ASP A 131 8.93 11.79 -22.31
C ASP A 131 9.82 12.37 -21.20
N ALA A 132 9.21 13.03 -20.23
CA ALA A 132 9.89 13.56 -19.04
C ALA A 132 10.44 12.42 -18.16
N ALA A 133 9.68 11.34 -17.97
CA ALA A 133 10.11 10.18 -17.22
C ALA A 133 11.31 9.46 -17.86
N TYR A 134 11.29 9.32 -19.19
CA TYR A 134 12.42 8.77 -19.96
C TYR A 134 13.66 9.67 -19.87
N THR A 135 13.48 10.99 -19.89
CA THR A 135 14.60 11.93 -19.67
C THR A 135 15.19 11.78 -18.27
N LEU A 136 14.34 11.69 -17.25
CA LEU A 136 14.77 11.57 -15.86
C LEU A 136 15.44 10.20 -15.56
N ARG A 137 15.09 9.16 -16.32
CA ARG A 137 15.70 7.82 -16.22
C ARG A 137 17.22 7.85 -16.35
N ALA A 138 17.77 8.78 -17.14
CA ALA A 138 19.22 8.92 -17.33
C ALA A 138 19.99 9.19 -16.02
N TYR A 139 19.32 9.82 -15.04
CA TYR A 139 19.92 10.24 -13.77
C TYR A 139 19.80 9.15 -12.69
N PHE A 140 19.11 8.04 -12.98
CA PHE A 140 18.86 6.97 -12.02
C PHE A 140 19.26 5.60 -12.60
N PRO A 141 20.43 5.06 -12.20
CA PRO A 141 20.86 3.74 -12.64
C PRO A 141 19.86 2.65 -12.25
N GLY A 142 19.36 1.91 -13.24
CA GLY A 142 18.38 0.84 -13.06
C GLY A 142 16.97 1.34 -12.70
N ALA A 143 16.62 2.57 -13.08
CA ALA A 143 15.25 3.06 -12.95
C ALA A 143 14.28 2.38 -13.91
N THR A 144 13.11 2.04 -13.39
CA THR A 144 11.98 1.53 -14.16
C THR A 144 10.90 2.59 -14.26
N ILE A 145 10.21 2.65 -15.40
CA ILE A 145 9.12 3.60 -15.62
C ILE A 145 7.80 2.84 -15.54
N HIS A 146 6.88 3.36 -14.75
CA HIS A 146 5.57 2.77 -14.52
C HIS A 146 4.51 3.80 -14.89
N PHE A 147 3.52 3.37 -15.65
CA PHE A 147 2.40 4.20 -16.07
C PHE A 147 1.23 4.02 -15.11
N ASP A 148 0.67 5.15 -14.67
CA ASP A 148 -0.55 5.21 -13.88
C ASP A 148 -1.67 5.86 -14.69
N GLU A 149 -2.64 5.06 -15.13
CA GLU A 149 -3.82 5.49 -15.87
C GLU A 149 -4.67 6.54 -15.13
N THR A 150 -4.62 6.51 -13.79
CA THR A 150 -5.41 7.44 -12.97
C THR A 150 -4.76 8.81 -12.85
N ASN A 151 -3.47 8.91 -13.15
CA ASN A 151 -2.72 10.14 -13.10
C ASN A 151 -2.68 10.79 -14.49
N ASN A 152 -3.30 11.97 -14.62
CA ASN A 152 -3.26 12.77 -15.85
C ASN A 152 -2.39 14.02 -15.71
N SER A 153 -1.52 14.06 -14.70
CA SER A 153 -0.58 15.16 -14.48
C SER A 153 0.73 14.93 -15.24
N GLU A 154 1.47 16.03 -15.47
CA GLU A 154 2.86 16.01 -15.92
C GLU A 154 3.85 15.79 -14.76
N ILE A 155 3.36 15.83 -13.50
CA ILE A 155 4.17 15.60 -12.30
C ILE A 155 4.60 14.13 -12.25
N LEU A 156 5.91 13.92 -12.10
CA LEU A 156 6.53 12.60 -11.98
C LEU A 156 6.65 12.19 -10.51
N ASP A 157 6.33 10.95 -10.19
CA ASP A 157 6.57 10.39 -8.86
C ASP A 157 7.81 9.49 -8.89
N VAL A 158 8.88 9.96 -8.25
CA VAL A 158 10.15 9.24 -8.14
C VAL A 158 10.15 8.48 -6.83
N VAL A 159 9.96 7.17 -6.89
CA VAL A 159 9.96 6.31 -5.70
C VAL A 159 11.28 5.56 -5.59
N ILE A 160 12.01 5.82 -4.51
CA ILE A 160 13.33 5.25 -4.23
C ILE A 160 13.16 3.89 -3.58
N GLY A 161 13.75 2.85 -4.17
CA GLY A 161 13.66 1.48 -3.69
C GLY A 161 14.94 0.99 -3.01
N LYS A 162 14.90 -0.26 -2.54
CA LYS A 162 15.98 -0.86 -1.74
C LYS A 162 17.31 -1.00 -2.48
N ALA A 163 17.28 -1.16 -3.80
CA ALA A 163 18.49 -1.32 -4.61
C ALA A 163 19.11 0.02 -5.06
N PHE A 164 18.61 1.16 -4.56
CA PHE A 164 19.12 2.47 -4.88
C PHE A 164 20.58 2.64 -4.44
N LYS A 165 21.44 3.05 -5.37
CA LYS A 165 22.88 3.25 -5.13
C LYS A 165 23.30 4.72 -5.14
N GLY A 166 22.45 5.63 -5.58
CA GLY A 166 22.75 7.05 -5.72
C GLY A 166 22.16 7.64 -6.99
N THR A 167 22.04 8.97 -6.99
CA THR A 167 21.68 9.77 -8.16
C THR A 167 22.92 9.99 -9.02
N ASN A 168 22.82 9.78 -10.33
CA ASN A 168 23.87 10.16 -11.27
C ASN A 168 23.72 11.65 -11.62
N ILE A 169 24.52 12.52 -11.01
CA ILE A 169 24.40 14.00 -11.13
C ILE A 169 25.00 14.52 -12.47
N GLY A 170 25.62 13.66 -13.27
CA GLY A 170 26.20 14.05 -14.55
C GLY A 170 26.31 12.89 -15.52
N PRO A 171 25.18 12.31 -15.98
CA PRO A 171 25.22 11.23 -16.94
C PRO A 171 25.90 11.68 -18.23
N SER A 172 26.67 10.78 -18.83
CA SER A 172 27.26 10.95 -20.16
C SER A 172 26.16 11.20 -21.20
N ASP A 173 26.49 11.88 -22.29
CA ASP A 173 25.53 12.07 -23.39
C ASP A 173 25.09 10.74 -24.00
N GLU A 174 25.97 9.72 -23.98
CA GLU A 174 25.63 8.35 -24.34
C GLU A 174 24.57 7.75 -23.40
N GLU A 175 24.72 7.94 -22.09
CA GLU A 175 23.76 7.44 -21.09
C GLU A 175 22.40 8.14 -21.22
N LYS A 176 22.40 9.44 -21.53
CA LYS A 176 21.17 10.19 -21.82
C LYS A 176 20.50 9.64 -23.06
N THR A 177 21.23 9.37 -24.14
CA THR A 177 20.66 8.80 -25.37
C THR A 177 20.11 7.39 -25.12
N SER A 178 20.86 6.51 -24.44
CA SER A 178 20.39 5.17 -24.07
C SER A 178 19.19 5.20 -23.11
N ALA A 179 19.05 6.24 -22.28
CA ALA A 179 17.90 6.41 -21.41
C ALA A 179 16.60 6.73 -22.17
N LEU A 180 16.68 7.26 -23.39
CA LEU A 180 15.52 7.53 -24.24
C LEU A 180 15.03 6.28 -24.97
N GLU A 181 15.83 5.22 -25.03
CA GLU A 181 15.45 3.97 -25.69
C GLU A 181 14.33 3.23 -24.93
N PRO A 182 13.38 2.59 -25.65
CA PRO A 182 12.32 1.79 -25.05
C PRO A 182 12.87 0.70 -24.13
N ILE A 183 12.20 0.49 -22.99
CA ILE A 183 12.50 -0.62 -22.09
C ILE A 183 11.99 -1.92 -22.72
N GLU A 184 12.74 -3.02 -22.61
CA GLU A 184 12.29 -4.33 -23.07
C GLU A 184 10.93 -4.72 -22.47
N GLY A 185 9.98 -5.12 -23.32
CA GLY A 185 8.64 -5.51 -22.88
C GLY A 185 7.72 -4.34 -22.53
N CYS A 186 8.07 -3.10 -22.89
CA CYS A 186 7.16 -1.96 -22.77
C CYS A 186 5.86 -2.19 -23.58
N GLN A 187 4.78 -1.56 -23.15
CA GLN A 187 3.49 -1.59 -23.85
C GLN A 187 3.09 -0.19 -24.29
N SER A 188 2.48 -0.10 -25.48
CA SER A 188 1.91 1.16 -25.96
C SER A 188 0.68 1.50 -25.11
N VAL A 189 0.76 2.64 -24.44
CA VAL A 189 -0.31 3.19 -23.62
C VAL A 189 -1.19 4.07 -24.49
N LYS A 190 -2.52 3.90 -24.42
CA LYS A 190 -3.49 4.60 -25.29
C LYS A 190 -3.97 5.95 -24.78
#